data_AF-A0A4V1HHP9-F1
#
_entry.id   AF-A0A4V1HHP9-F1
#
_cell.length_a   1.000
_cell.length_b   1.000
_cell.length_c   1.000
_cell.angle_alpha   90.00
_cell.angle_beta   90.00
_cell.angle_gamma   90.00
#
_symmetry.space_group_name_H-M   'P 1'
#
loop_
_entity.id
_entity.type
_entity.pdbx_description
1 polymer ?
#
loop_
_entity_poly.entity_id
_entity_poly.type
_entity_poly.pdbx_seq_one_letter_code
_entity_poly.pdbx_strand_id
1 'polypeptide(L)'
;MNDILSGQYSTYILAMFSAVLFSVGYLFRSIKQNKQNKKLALYHLLEIWHRVSALKQNTFEKLYDQLISDFKLQLPQEIVSQSNHFEEQLKSLLIPQTASNLTNFLNSDISSYQEQYSKALELIAIDAPILAYKISSSTNIQDLISLLDEYIGQAKPVLATLDTNEQDADSLTSHMSDSLHGLALKDLENDILALARKIGFFTYLSCKKQIKHRKNKLNGENLEELKEQLNTLMSQTFPQINFNNNRKE
;
A
#
# COMPACT_ATOMS: atom_id res chain seq x y z
N MET A 1 30.10 64.85 -26.33
CA MET A 1 30.79 63.56 -26.57
C MET A 1 30.76 62.68 -25.31
N ASN A 2 30.97 63.22 -24.11
CA ASN A 2 30.84 62.46 -22.85
C ASN A 2 29.41 61.94 -22.56
N ASP A 3 28.35 62.65 -22.95
CA ASP A 3 26.97 62.21 -22.70
C ASP A 3 26.54 61.00 -23.55
N ILE A 4 27.17 60.81 -24.72
CA ILE A 4 26.92 59.65 -25.58
C ILE A 4 27.60 58.41 -24.98
N LEU A 5 28.79 58.58 -24.40
CA LEU A 5 29.51 57.50 -23.74
C LEU A 5 28.84 57.06 -22.44
N SER A 6 28.34 57.99 -21.62
CA SER A 6 27.63 57.66 -20.37
C SER A 6 26.32 56.89 -20.61
N GLY A 7 25.61 57.18 -21.70
CA GLY A 7 24.41 56.44 -22.12
C GLY A 7 24.68 54.98 -22.46
N GLN A 8 25.80 54.68 -23.11
CA GLN A 8 26.18 53.30 -23.46
C GLN A 8 26.55 52.46 -22.23
N TYR A 9 27.28 53.03 -21.25
CA TYR A 9 27.60 52.29 -20.02
C TYR A 9 26.34 51.93 -19.22
N SER A 10 25.36 52.83 -19.16
CA SER A 10 24.08 52.57 -18.50
C SER A 10 23.32 51.39 -19.12
N THR A 11 23.28 51.28 -20.45
CA THR A 11 22.58 50.17 -21.12
C THR A 11 23.28 48.82 -20.89
N TYR A 12 24.62 48.78 -20.87
CA TYR A 12 25.36 47.56 -20.53
C TYR A 12 25.13 47.11 -19.10
N ILE A 13 25.10 48.04 -18.14
CA ILE A 13 24.82 47.71 -16.73
C ILE A 13 23.38 47.16 -16.59
N LEU A 14 22.41 47.80 -17.25
CA LEU A 14 21.02 47.35 -17.23
C LEU A 14 20.85 45.95 -17.86
N ALA A 15 21.55 45.68 -18.96
CA ALA A 15 21.56 44.38 -19.63
C ALA A 15 22.24 43.29 -18.77
N MET A 16 23.33 43.62 -18.08
CA MET A 16 23.99 42.69 -17.17
C MET A 16 23.09 42.37 -15.97
N PHE A 17 22.43 43.38 -15.41
CA PHE A 17 21.53 43.21 -14.27
C PHE A 17 20.30 42.38 -14.64
N SER A 18 19.71 42.59 -15.82
CA SER A 18 18.57 41.80 -16.29
C SER A 18 18.94 40.34 -16.54
N ALA A 19 20.14 40.07 -17.09
CA ALA A 19 20.64 38.71 -17.27
C ALA A 19 20.84 37.97 -15.93
N VAL A 20 21.36 38.66 -14.91
CA VAL A 20 21.53 38.09 -13.57
C VAL A 20 20.16 37.79 -12.94
N LEU A 21 19.22 38.73 -12.98
CA LEU A 21 17.87 38.52 -12.46
C LEU A 21 17.13 37.37 -13.15
N PHE A 22 17.27 37.28 -14.48
CA PHE A 22 16.67 36.20 -15.25
C PHE A 22 17.25 34.83 -14.87
N SER A 23 18.58 34.76 -14.69
CA SER A 23 19.28 33.55 -14.25
C SER A 23 18.83 33.10 -12.86
N VAL A 24 18.73 34.04 -11.91
CA VAL A 24 18.22 33.76 -10.56
C VAL A 24 16.77 33.27 -10.61
N GLY A 25 15.91 33.93 -11.39
CA GLY A 25 14.51 33.52 -11.58
C GLY A 25 14.38 32.10 -12.16
N TYR A 26 15.22 31.76 -13.15
CA TYR A 26 15.28 30.43 -13.73
C TYR A 26 15.70 29.37 -12.70
N LEU A 27 16.73 29.64 -11.89
CA LEU A 27 17.18 28.73 -10.83
C LEU A 27 16.06 28.47 -9.81
N PHE A 28 15.37 29.53 -9.34
CA PHE A 28 14.23 29.37 -8.43
C PHE A 28 13.11 28.53 -9.04
N ARG A 29 12.79 28.73 -10.33
CA ARG A 29 11.78 27.95 -11.04
C ARG A 29 12.18 26.48 -11.14
N SER A 30 13.44 26.20 -11.48
CA SER A 30 13.97 24.84 -11.59
C SER A 30 13.89 24.10 -10.25
N ILE A 31 14.31 24.75 -9.15
CA ILE A 31 14.21 24.16 -7.79
C ILE A 31 12.76 23.83 -7.43
N LYS A 32 11.81 24.72 -7.77
CA LYS A 32 10.38 24.51 -7.52
C LYS A 32 9.82 23.33 -8.31
N GLN A 33 10.16 23.23 -9.60
CA GLN A 33 9.74 22.13 -10.46
C GLN A 33 10.29 20.78 -9.97
N ASN A 34 11.58 20.72 -9.61
CA ASN A 34 12.19 19.49 -9.11
C ASN A 34 11.53 19.02 -7.80
N LYS A 35 11.17 19.97 -6.92
CA LYS A 35 10.42 19.66 -5.69
C LYS A 35 9.00 19.15 -5.99
N GLN A 36 8.33 19.69 -7.01
CA GLN A 36 7.01 19.21 -7.44
C GLN A 36 7.09 17.78 -7.99
N ASN A 37 8.05 17.49 -8.87
CA ASN A 37 8.23 16.15 -9.44
C ASN A 37 8.49 15.11 -8.35
N LYS A 38 9.36 15.41 -7.38
CA LYS A 38 9.61 14.53 -6.22
C LYS A 38 8.35 14.27 -5.40
N LYS A 39 7.51 15.29 -5.18
CA LYS A 39 6.24 15.12 -4.45
C LYS A 39 5.27 14.23 -5.21
N LEU A 40 5.22 14.35 -6.53
CA LEU A 40 4.35 13.55 -7.38
C LEU A 40 4.81 12.08 -7.43
N ALA A 41 6.12 11.85 -7.53
CA ALA A 41 6.69 10.51 -7.38
C ALA A 41 6.44 9.92 -5.99
N LEU A 42 6.61 10.72 -4.93
CA LEU A 42 6.32 10.30 -3.55
C LEU A 42 4.85 9.89 -3.38
N TYR A 43 3.93 10.64 -4.00
CA TYR A 43 2.51 10.31 -4.01
C TYR A 43 2.25 8.94 -4.64
N HIS A 44 2.79 8.67 -5.82
CA HIS A 44 2.63 7.36 -6.48
C HIS A 44 3.21 6.21 -5.66
N LEU A 45 4.41 6.36 -5.09
CA LEU A 45 5.00 5.31 -4.25
C LEU A 45 4.17 5.05 -2.99
N LEU A 46 3.63 6.11 -2.36
CA LEU A 46 2.73 5.98 -1.21
C LEU A 46 1.40 5.31 -1.58
N GLU A 47 0.88 5.57 -2.77
CA GLU A 47 -0.34 4.95 -3.28
C GLU A 47 -0.14 3.46 -3.56
N ILE A 48 0.98 3.09 -4.19
CA ILE A 48 1.36 1.68 -4.35
C ILE A 48 1.49 1.03 -2.97
N TRP A 49 2.28 1.62 -2.07
CA TRP A 49 2.47 1.09 -0.71
C TRP A 49 1.15 0.96 0.06
N HIS A 50 0.26 1.96 -0.04
CA HIS A 50 -1.07 1.94 0.54
C HIS A 50 -1.82 0.69 0.10
N ARG A 51 -1.80 0.41 -1.20
CA ARG A 51 -2.63 -0.62 -1.78
C ARG A 51 -2.04 -2.01 -1.51
N VAL A 52 -0.72 -2.18 -1.65
CA VAL A 52 -0.04 -3.43 -1.31
C VAL A 52 -0.17 -3.76 0.18
N SER A 53 -0.04 -2.76 1.06
CA SER A 53 -0.12 -2.99 2.51
C SER A 53 -1.51 -3.45 2.96
N ALA A 54 -2.57 -3.02 2.27
CA ALA A 54 -3.92 -3.53 2.48
C ALA A 54 -4.03 -5.00 2.07
N LEU A 55 -3.47 -5.37 0.91
CA LEU A 55 -3.50 -6.75 0.41
C LEU A 55 -2.70 -7.72 1.29
N LYS A 56 -1.54 -7.30 1.81
CA LYS A 56 -0.72 -8.12 2.73
C LYS A 56 -1.44 -8.43 4.05
N GLN A 57 -2.22 -7.51 4.59
CA GLN A 57 -2.96 -7.80 5.83
C GLN A 57 -4.24 -8.59 5.60
N ASN A 58 -4.69 -8.64 4.35
CA ASN A 58 -5.67 -9.62 3.89
C ASN A 58 -5.02 -10.97 3.57
N THR A 59 -3.75 -11.21 3.91
CA THR A 59 -3.22 -12.57 4.00
C THR A 59 -3.71 -13.14 5.32
N PHE A 60 -4.98 -13.56 5.30
CA PHE A 60 -5.80 -13.88 6.47
C PHE A 60 -5.31 -15.06 7.30
N GLU A 61 -4.31 -15.82 6.85
CA GLU A 61 -3.89 -17.07 7.46
C GLU A 61 -3.52 -16.91 8.94
N LYS A 62 -2.69 -15.92 9.29
CA LYS A 62 -2.31 -15.66 10.70
C LYS A 62 -3.44 -15.05 11.52
N LEU A 63 -4.29 -14.24 10.89
CA LEU A 63 -5.46 -13.68 11.56
C LEU A 63 -6.50 -14.76 11.85
N TYR A 64 -6.67 -15.72 10.93
CA TYR A 64 -7.51 -16.90 11.10
C TYR A 64 -6.96 -17.81 12.17
N ASP A 65 -5.67 -18.14 12.15
CA ASP A 65 -5.06 -18.98 13.17
C ASP A 65 -5.24 -18.36 14.55
N GLN A 66 -5.04 -17.04 14.66
CA GLN A 66 -5.25 -16.31 15.91
C GLN A 66 -6.73 -16.27 16.31
N LEU A 67 -7.65 -16.02 15.37
CA LEU A 67 -9.10 -16.07 15.62
C LEU A 67 -9.53 -17.46 16.09
N ILE A 68 -9.18 -18.49 15.33
CA ILE A 68 -9.47 -19.90 15.64
C ILE A 68 -8.91 -20.25 17.01
N SER A 69 -7.71 -19.78 17.36
CA SER A 69 -7.15 -19.99 18.69
C SER A 69 -7.95 -19.30 19.80
N ASP A 70 -8.32 -18.03 19.61
CA ASP A 70 -9.14 -17.25 20.55
C ASP A 70 -10.51 -17.91 20.74
N PHE A 71 -11.10 -18.48 19.68
CA PHE A 71 -12.39 -19.15 19.72
C PHE A 71 -12.32 -20.58 20.28
N LYS A 72 -11.25 -21.34 20.02
CA LYS A 72 -11.02 -22.65 20.66
C LYS A 72 -10.98 -22.53 22.18
N LEU A 73 -10.51 -21.40 22.72
CA LEU A 73 -10.51 -21.13 24.17
C LEU A 73 -11.92 -20.90 24.74
N GLN A 74 -12.90 -20.55 23.91
CA GLN A 74 -14.28 -20.25 24.33
C GLN A 74 -15.25 -21.42 24.11
N LEU A 75 -14.82 -22.49 23.43
CA LEU A 75 -15.65 -23.65 23.12
C LEU A 75 -15.55 -24.75 24.20
N PRO A 76 -16.65 -25.46 24.53
CA PRO A 76 -16.60 -26.65 25.36
C PRO A 76 -15.68 -27.73 24.75
N GLN A 77 -14.89 -28.43 25.59
CA GLN A 77 -13.90 -29.43 25.16
C GLN A 77 -14.48 -30.57 24.28
N GLU A 78 -15.78 -30.82 24.38
CA GLU A 78 -16.50 -31.83 23.60
C GLU A 78 -16.60 -31.48 22.10
N ILE A 79 -16.64 -30.20 21.75
CA ILE A 79 -16.67 -29.71 20.35
C ILE A 79 -15.26 -29.64 19.76
N VAL A 80 -14.26 -29.34 20.61
CA VAL A 80 -12.84 -29.29 20.22
C VAL A 80 -12.32 -30.66 19.77
N SER A 81 -12.91 -31.76 20.22
CA SER A 81 -12.53 -33.11 19.79
C SER A 81 -12.88 -33.42 18.32
N GLN A 82 -13.68 -32.57 17.65
CA GLN A 82 -13.96 -32.61 16.20
C GLN A 82 -13.19 -31.50 15.43
N SER A 83 -12.11 -30.95 16.00
CA SER A 83 -11.49 -29.67 15.60
C SER A 83 -11.18 -29.49 14.12
N ASN A 84 -10.81 -30.55 13.40
CA ASN A 84 -10.37 -30.42 12.01
C ASN A 84 -11.53 -30.06 11.09
N HIS A 85 -12.71 -30.64 11.32
CA HIS A 85 -13.89 -30.35 10.50
C HIS A 85 -14.45 -28.95 10.78
N PHE A 86 -14.32 -28.48 12.02
CA PHE A 86 -14.72 -27.14 12.44
C PHE A 86 -13.81 -26.05 11.85
N GLU A 87 -12.49 -26.28 11.83
CA GLU A 87 -11.55 -25.37 11.17
C GLU A 87 -11.80 -25.25 9.67
N GLU A 88 -12.06 -26.38 9.00
CA GLU A 88 -12.38 -26.38 7.57
C GLU A 88 -13.69 -25.65 7.26
N GLN A 89 -14.74 -25.86 8.06
CA GLN A 89 -16.02 -25.15 7.90
C GLN A 89 -15.92 -23.65 8.20
N LEU A 90 -15.11 -23.25 9.18
CA LEU A 90 -14.86 -21.83 9.45
C LEU A 90 -14.09 -21.18 8.32
N LYS A 91 -13.07 -21.87 7.79
CA LYS A 91 -12.31 -21.39 6.63
C LYS A 91 -13.22 -21.23 5.41
N SER A 92 -14.06 -22.21 5.09
CA SER A 92 -14.95 -22.14 3.93
C SER A 92 -16.00 -21.03 4.02
N LEU A 93 -16.45 -20.65 5.23
CA LEU A 93 -17.39 -19.54 5.43
C LEU A 93 -16.72 -18.16 5.38
N LEU A 94 -15.47 -18.04 5.81
CA LEU A 94 -14.77 -16.76 5.92
C LEU A 94 -14.05 -16.36 4.63
N ILE A 95 -13.58 -17.32 3.83
CA ILE A 95 -12.89 -17.07 2.56
C ILE A 95 -13.78 -16.29 1.55
N PRO A 96 -15.08 -16.62 1.35
CA PRO A 96 -15.93 -15.90 0.40
C PRO A 96 -16.24 -14.46 0.81
N GLN A 97 -16.45 -14.20 2.12
CA GLN A 97 -16.75 -12.86 2.62
C GLN A 97 -15.53 -11.93 2.53
N THR A 98 -14.34 -12.48 2.78
CA THR A 98 -13.10 -11.74 2.65
C THR A 98 -12.73 -11.48 1.19
N ALA A 99 -13.03 -12.42 0.30
CA ALA A 99 -12.96 -12.21 -1.15
C ALA A 99 -13.86 -11.04 -1.60
N SER A 100 -15.10 -10.94 -1.09
CA SER A 100 -16.03 -9.82 -1.36
C SER A 100 -15.46 -8.44 -1.00
N ASN A 101 -14.82 -8.30 0.15
CA ASN A 101 -14.18 -7.05 0.57
C ASN A 101 -12.97 -6.71 -0.30
N LEU A 102 -12.25 -7.74 -0.77
CA LEU A 102 -11.20 -7.60 -1.75
C LEU A 102 -11.74 -7.11 -3.10
N THR A 103 -12.89 -7.60 -3.54
CA THR A 103 -13.55 -7.18 -4.80
C THR A 103 -13.83 -5.68 -4.83
N ASN A 104 -14.34 -5.13 -3.72
CA ASN A 104 -14.59 -3.68 -3.61
C ASN A 104 -13.30 -2.86 -3.66
N PHE A 105 -12.22 -3.39 -3.10
CA PHE A 105 -10.90 -2.78 -3.14
C PHE A 105 -10.27 -2.86 -4.55
N LEU A 106 -10.53 -3.93 -5.30
CA LEU A 106 -10.03 -4.15 -6.65
C LEU A 106 -10.83 -3.42 -7.75
N ASN A 107 -12.07 -3.03 -7.46
CA ASN A 107 -12.92 -2.31 -8.41
C ASN A 107 -12.68 -0.78 -8.44
N SER A 108 -11.89 -0.22 -7.52
CA SER A 108 -11.55 1.20 -7.56
C SER A 108 -10.51 1.50 -8.65
N ASP A 109 -10.87 2.31 -9.67
CA ASP A 109 -10.04 2.77 -10.81
C ASP A 109 -8.56 2.36 -10.74
N ILE A 110 -8.27 1.16 -11.23
CA ILE A 110 -6.91 0.61 -11.32
C ILE A 110 -6.36 0.97 -12.69
N SER A 111 -5.62 2.08 -12.75
CA SER A 111 -4.47 2.12 -13.66
C SER A 111 -3.46 1.08 -13.16
N SER A 112 -2.80 0.37 -14.08
CA SER A 112 -1.83 -0.70 -13.72
C SER A 112 -0.83 -0.17 -12.70
N TYR A 113 -0.54 -0.97 -11.67
CA TYR A 113 0.43 -0.60 -10.63
C TYR A 113 1.81 -0.38 -11.24
N GLN A 114 2.14 -1.17 -12.26
CA GLN A 114 3.34 -1.03 -13.06
C GLN A 114 3.42 0.33 -13.78
N GLU A 115 2.30 0.84 -14.31
CA GLU A 115 2.26 2.16 -14.95
C GLU A 115 2.53 3.28 -13.94
N GLN A 116 1.86 3.25 -12.77
CA GLN A 116 2.08 4.24 -11.71
C GLN A 116 3.51 4.19 -11.18
N TYR A 117 4.09 2.99 -11.06
CA TYR A 117 5.46 2.81 -10.62
C TYR A 117 6.47 3.33 -11.65
N SER A 118 6.28 3.00 -12.94
CA SER A 118 7.11 3.52 -14.04
C SER A 118 7.08 5.04 -14.07
N LYS A 119 5.90 5.63 -13.94
CA LYS A 119 5.72 7.09 -13.88
C LYS A 119 6.45 7.70 -12.68
N ALA A 120 6.41 7.04 -11.52
CA ALA A 120 7.17 7.48 -10.35
C ALA A 120 8.68 7.46 -10.62
N LEU A 121 9.19 6.39 -11.25
CA LEU A 121 10.59 6.24 -11.60
C LEU A 121 11.05 7.30 -12.61
N GLU A 122 10.27 7.57 -13.66
CA GLU A 122 10.55 8.61 -14.64
C GLU A 122 10.69 9.99 -13.97
N LEU A 123 9.77 10.33 -13.07
CA LEU A 123 9.80 11.60 -12.34
C LEU A 123 10.99 11.71 -11.40
N ILE A 124 11.41 10.60 -10.77
CA ILE A 124 12.60 10.56 -9.93
C ILE A 124 13.86 10.68 -10.80
N ALA A 125 13.88 10.05 -11.97
CA ALA A 125 15.04 10.01 -12.86
C ALA A 125 15.45 11.40 -13.37
N ILE A 126 14.48 12.32 -13.53
CA ILE A 126 14.73 13.71 -13.95
C ILE A 126 15.70 14.45 -13.01
N ASP A 127 15.63 14.21 -11.69
CA ASP A 127 16.43 14.95 -10.71
C ASP A 127 17.38 14.06 -9.89
N ALA A 128 17.06 12.78 -9.74
CA ALA A 128 17.81 11.83 -8.92
C ALA A 128 17.94 10.47 -9.65
N PRO A 129 18.66 10.40 -10.78
CA PRO A 129 18.77 9.18 -11.60
C PRO A 129 19.37 7.99 -10.84
N ILE A 130 20.31 8.23 -9.92
CA ILE A 130 20.87 7.17 -9.05
C ILE A 130 19.80 6.60 -8.11
N LEU A 131 18.89 7.45 -7.60
CA LEU A 131 17.80 7.00 -6.75
C LEU A 131 16.77 6.22 -7.57
N ALA A 132 16.42 6.70 -8.76
CA ALA A 132 15.54 5.99 -9.67
C ALA A 132 16.11 4.61 -10.02
N TYR A 133 17.40 4.54 -10.38
CA TYR A 133 18.09 3.28 -10.65
C TYR A 133 18.06 2.34 -9.44
N LYS A 134 18.33 2.86 -8.24
CA LYS A 134 18.29 2.05 -7.02
C LYS A 134 16.90 1.45 -6.78
N ILE A 135 15.85 2.28 -6.90
CA ILE A 135 14.47 1.83 -6.70
C ILE A 135 14.09 0.82 -7.80
N SER A 136 14.42 1.10 -9.06
CA SER A 136 14.15 0.18 -10.17
C SER A 136 14.90 -1.13 -10.05
N SER A 137 16.13 -1.13 -9.51
CA SER A 137 16.95 -2.33 -9.33
C SER A 137 16.51 -3.21 -8.17
N SER A 138 15.57 -2.75 -7.34
CA SER A 138 14.96 -3.56 -6.30
C SER A 138 14.03 -4.60 -6.95
N THR A 139 14.58 -5.78 -7.24
CA THR A 139 13.85 -6.91 -7.85
C THR A 139 12.59 -7.24 -7.07
N ASN A 140 12.66 -7.23 -5.75
CA ASN A 140 11.54 -7.50 -4.85
C ASN A 140 10.31 -6.63 -5.12
N ILE A 141 10.51 -5.34 -5.47
CA ILE A 141 9.40 -4.40 -5.71
C ILE A 141 8.80 -4.62 -7.09
N GLN A 142 9.63 -4.90 -8.11
CA GLN A 142 9.12 -5.22 -9.45
C GLN A 142 8.32 -6.52 -9.43
N ASP A 143 8.87 -7.57 -8.82
CA ASP A 143 8.20 -8.87 -8.70
C ASP A 143 6.88 -8.73 -7.96
N LEU A 144 6.85 -7.95 -6.87
CA LEU A 144 5.63 -7.65 -6.12
C LEU A 144 4.59 -6.93 -6.97
N ILE A 145 4.99 -5.93 -7.76
CA ILE A 145 4.09 -5.16 -8.63
C ILE A 145 3.55 -6.03 -9.76
N SER A 146 4.40 -6.86 -10.37
CA SER A 146 3.98 -7.80 -11.42
C SER A 146 3.01 -8.85 -10.89
N LEU A 147 3.29 -9.42 -9.72
CA LEU A 147 2.37 -10.33 -9.04
C LEU A 147 1.02 -9.66 -8.72
N LEU A 148 1.02 -8.37 -8.36
CA LEU A 148 -0.21 -7.62 -8.11
C LEU A 148 -1.02 -7.37 -9.38
N ASP A 149 -0.39 -6.93 -10.46
CA ASP A 149 -1.08 -6.72 -11.73
C ASP A 149 -1.62 -8.06 -12.28
N GLU A 150 -0.87 -9.16 -12.12
CA GLU A 150 -1.33 -10.51 -12.45
C GLU A 150 -2.50 -10.95 -11.56
N TYR A 151 -2.39 -10.78 -10.24
CA TYR A 151 -3.45 -11.09 -9.28
C TYR A 151 -4.75 -10.38 -9.64
N ILE A 152 -4.68 -9.11 -10.02
CA ILE A 152 -5.85 -8.30 -10.34
C ILE A 152 -6.42 -8.65 -11.72
N GLY A 153 -5.53 -8.94 -12.67
CA GLY A 153 -5.90 -9.45 -13.99
C GLY A 153 -6.63 -10.79 -13.93
N GLN A 154 -6.22 -11.68 -13.02
CA GLN A 154 -6.83 -13.00 -12.81
C GLN A 154 -8.04 -12.97 -11.88
N ALA A 155 -8.04 -12.11 -10.86
CA ALA A 155 -9.16 -11.98 -9.93
C ALA A 155 -10.38 -11.33 -10.58
N LYS A 156 -10.21 -10.35 -11.48
CA LYS A 156 -11.33 -9.69 -12.17
C LYS A 156 -12.30 -10.65 -12.88
N PRO A 157 -11.85 -11.58 -13.75
CA PRO A 157 -12.76 -12.50 -14.43
C PRO A 157 -13.41 -13.50 -13.47
N VAL A 158 -12.68 -14.03 -12.49
CA VAL A 158 -13.21 -14.96 -11.48
C VAL A 158 -14.29 -14.29 -10.63
N LEU A 159 -14.04 -13.04 -10.20
CA LEU A 159 -15.00 -12.25 -9.41
C LEU A 159 -16.23 -11.82 -10.22
N ALA A 160 -16.11 -11.70 -11.54
CA ALA A 160 -17.24 -11.43 -12.43
C ALA A 160 -18.15 -12.65 -12.67
N THR A 161 -17.65 -13.86 -12.38
CA THR A 161 -18.34 -15.14 -12.61
C THR A 161 -18.74 -15.88 -11.34
N LEU A 162 -18.57 -15.30 -10.15
CA LEU A 162 -18.91 -15.94 -8.87
C LEU A 162 -20.42 -16.13 -8.69
N ASP A 163 -20.95 -17.18 -9.32
CA ASP A 163 -21.71 -18.22 -8.62
C ASP A 163 -20.66 -19.17 -8.01
N THR A 164 -20.60 -19.19 -6.69
CA THR A 164 -19.98 -20.20 -5.80
C THR A 164 -19.30 -21.39 -6.47
N ASN A 165 -17.96 -21.38 -6.58
CA ASN A 165 -17.17 -22.60 -6.55
C ASN A 165 -15.88 -22.33 -5.75
N GLU A 166 -15.73 -23.06 -4.64
CA GLU A 166 -14.69 -22.89 -3.61
C GLU A 166 -13.27 -23.21 -4.09
N GLN A 167 -13.13 -23.84 -5.26
CA GLN A 167 -11.88 -24.45 -5.70
C GLN A 167 -10.86 -23.46 -6.30
N ASP A 168 -11.30 -22.28 -6.74
CA ASP A 168 -10.43 -21.29 -7.38
C ASP A 168 -9.75 -20.34 -6.39
N ALA A 169 -10.26 -20.21 -5.16
CA ALA A 169 -9.72 -19.31 -4.14
C ALA A 169 -8.39 -19.81 -3.51
N ASP A 170 -8.23 -21.13 -3.38
CA ASP A 170 -7.05 -21.78 -2.75
C ASP A 170 -5.79 -21.73 -3.64
N SER A 171 -5.97 -21.69 -4.96
CA SER A 171 -4.84 -21.52 -5.89
C SER A 171 -4.28 -20.09 -5.87
N LEU A 172 -5.10 -19.11 -5.47
CA LEU A 172 -4.79 -17.69 -5.58
C LEU A 172 -4.00 -17.15 -4.36
N THR A 173 -4.16 -17.77 -3.19
CA THR A 173 -3.49 -17.39 -1.94
C THR A 173 -2.16 -18.13 -1.72
N SER A 174 -2.04 -19.37 -2.22
CA SER A 174 -0.87 -20.23 -2.01
C SER A 174 0.40 -19.80 -2.76
N HIS A 175 0.28 -18.95 -3.79
CA HIS A 175 1.43 -18.42 -4.52
C HIS A 175 2.08 -17.16 -3.89
N MET A 176 1.46 -16.57 -2.86
CA MET A 176 1.98 -15.36 -2.21
C MET A 176 2.81 -15.72 -0.98
N SER A 177 4.12 -15.90 -1.15
CA SER A 177 5.04 -16.06 -0.01
C SER A 177 5.03 -14.80 0.86
N ASP A 178 4.46 -14.95 2.06
CA ASP A 178 4.32 -13.94 3.12
C ASP A 178 5.66 -13.23 3.45
N SER A 179 6.77 -13.95 3.25
CA SER A 179 8.15 -13.46 3.42
C SER A 179 8.61 -12.50 2.31
N LEU A 180 8.29 -12.81 1.04
CA LEU A 180 8.65 -11.96 -0.12
C LEU A 180 7.89 -10.65 -0.07
N HIS A 181 6.61 -10.69 0.32
CA HIS A 181 5.78 -9.49 0.50
C HIS A 181 6.30 -8.59 1.62
N GLY A 182 6.73 -9.19 2.74
CA GLY A 182 7.26 -8.44 3.87
C GLY A 182 8.55 -7.68 3.54
N LEU A 183 9.45 -8.30 2.77
CA LEU A 183 10.70 -7.69 2.33
C LEU A 183 10.45 -6.60 1.29
N ALA A 184 9.70 -6.90 0.23
CA ALA A 184 9.38 -5.94 -0.83
C ALA A 184 8.68 -4.68 -0.29
N LEU A 185 7.73 -4.84 0.63
CA LEU A 185 7.00 -3.71 1.23
C LEU A 185 7.87 -2.85 2.14
N LYS A 186 8.85 -3.47 2.82
CA LYS A 186 9.82 -2.76 3.65
C LYS A 186 10.84 -2.01 2.81
N ASP A 187 11.27 -2.60 1.70
CA ASP A 187 12.15 -1.94 0.72
C ASP A 187 11.45 -0.72 0.11
N LEU A 188 10.18 -0.87 -0.29
CA LEU A 188 9.36 0.24 -0.78
C LEU A 188 9.19 1.35 0.28
N GLU A 189 8.98 1.01 1.55
CA GLU A 189 8.94 1.97 2.66
C GLU A 189 10.26 2.73 2.81
N ASN A 190 11.39 2.03 2.74
CA ASN A 190 12.71 2.65 2.82
C ASN A 190 12.94 3.64 1.67
N ASP A 191 12.50 3.28 0.46
CA ASP A 191 12.61 4.12 -0.73
C ASP A 191 11.71 5.36 -0.64
N ILE A 192 10.47 5.20 -0.16
CA ILE A 192 9.55 6.32 0.15
C ILE A 192 10.21 7.28 1.15
N LEU A 193 10.80 6.75 2.23
CA LEU A 193 11.45 7.57 3.26
C LEU A 193 12.72 8.24 2.74
N ALA A 194 13.50 7.58 1.88
CA ALA A 194 14.66 8.17 1.22
C ALA A 194 14.25 9.34 0.31
N LEU A 195 13.20 9.17 -0.49
CA LEU A 195 12.65 10.22 -1.35
C LEU A 195 12.06 11.38 -0.53
N ALA A 196 11.30 11.08 0.52
CA ALA A 196 10.72 12.07 1.41
C ALA A 196 11.79 12.93 2.09
N ARG A 197 12.91 12.32 2.52
CA ARG A 197 14.05 13.06 3.08
C ARG A 197 14.67 14.04 2.07
N LYS A 198 14.71 13.70 0.78
CA LYS A 198 15.19 14.60 -0.29
C LYS A 198 14.24 15.78 -0.58
N ILE A 199 12.96 15.67 -0.19
CA ILE A 199 11.97 16.76 -0.32
C ILE A 199 12.06 17.71 0.88
N GLY A 200 12.22 17.16 2.08
CA GLY A 200 12.42 17.92 3.32
C GLY A 200 12.07 17.12 4.57
N PHE A 201 12.59 17.59 5.71
CA PHE A 201 12.42 16.94 7.01
C PHE A 201 10.96 16.76 7.43
N PHE A 202 10.12 17.80 7.23
CA PHE A 202 8.69 17.72 7.53
C PHE A 202 7.99 16.64 6.70
N THR A 203 8.29 16.55 5.40
CA THR A 203 7.74 15.52 4.52
C THR A 203 8.15 14.12 4.99
N TYR A 204 9.42 13.93 5.35
CA TYR A 204 9.91 12.68 5.93
C TYR A 204 9.14 12.28 7.20
N LEU A 205 8.97 13.21 8.14
CA LEU A 205 8.23 12.94 9.38
C LEU A 205 6.75 12.61 9.10
N SER A 206 6.10 13.35 8.20
CA SER A 206 4.71 13.10 7.80
C SER A 206 4.54 11.72 7.17
N CYS A 207 5.41 11.33 6.24
CA CYS A 207 5.39 10.00 5.63
C CYS A 207 5.60 8.90 6.66
N LYS A 208 6.62 9.04 7.52
CA LYS A 208 6.89 8.08 8.59
C LYS A 208 5.70 7.92 9.54
N LYS A 209 5.06 9.04 9.91
CA LYS A 209 3.88 9.04 10.76
C LYS A 209 2.72 8.32 10.08
N GLN A 210 2.43 8.61 8.80
CA GLN A 210 1.32 7.96 8.10
C GLN A 210 1.54 6.48 7.87
N ILE A 211 2.74 6.06 7.50
CA ILE A 211 3.06 4.63 7.37
C ILE A 211 2.86 3.91 8.71
N LYS A 212 3.35 4.48 9.81
CA LYS A 212 3.16 3.91 11.15
C LYS A 212 1.69 3.87 11.57
N HIS A 213 0.97 4.97 11.39
CA HIS A 213 -0.45 5.07 11.75
C HIS A 213 -1.28 4.05 10.97
N ARG A 214 -1.02 3.91 9.68
CA ARG A 214 -1.69 2.94 8.80
C ARG A 214 -1.42 1.50 9.21
N LYS A 215 -0.16 1.14 9.48
CA LYS A 215 0.19 -0.21 9.98
C LYS A 215 -0.57 -0.55 11.27
N ASN A 216 -0.67 0.41 12.18
CA ASN A 216 -1.42 0.24 13.43
C ASN A 216 -2.92 0.11 13.18
N LYS A 217 -3.48 0.93 12.28
CA LYS A 217 -4.90 0.91 11.94
C LYS A 217 -5.30 -0.42 11.31
N LEU A 218 -4.55 -0.86 10.30
CA LEU A 218 -4.83 -2.13 9.62
C LEU A 218 -4.75 -3.32 10.59
N ASN A 219 -3.78 -3.33 11.52
CA ASN A 219 -3.67 -4.40 12.53
C ASN A 219 -4.85 -4.45 13.53
N GLY A 220 -5.45 -3.29 13.86
CA GLY A 220 -6.49 -3.19 14.88
C GLY A 220 -7.91 -3.31 14.33
N GLU A 221 -8.19 -2.66 13.20
CA GLU A 221 -9.53 -2.58 12.61
C GLU A 221 -9.95 -3.92 11.98
N ASN A 222 -9.05 -4.59 11.26
CA ASN A 222 -9.32 -5.91 10.67
C ASN A 222 -9.64 -6.97 11.74
N LEU A 223 -9.01 -6.90 12.92
CA LEU A 223 -9.18 -7.92 13.95
C LEU A 223 -10.52 -7.78 14.69
N GLU A 224 -10.96 -6.56 14.98
CA GLU A 224 -12.27 -6.33 15.62
C GLU A 224 -13.43 -6.61 14.66
N GLU A 225 -13.33 -6.17 13.40
CA GLU A 225 -14.39 -6.40 12.39
C GLU A 225 -14.55 -7.90 12.09
N LEU A 226 -13.43 -8.62 11.93
CA LEU A 226 -13.46 -10.09 11.78
C LEU A 226 -14.03 -10.77 13.03
N LYS A 227 -13.71 -10.31 14.24
CA LYS A 227 -14.28 -10.85 15.49
C LYS A 227 -15.80 -10.65 15.57
N GLU A 228 -16.30 -9.49 15.15
CA GLU A 228 -17.72 -9.18 15.16
C GLU A 228 -18.50 -10.00 14.12
N GLN A 229 -17.95 -10.12 12.91
CA GLN A 229 -18.51 -10.98 11.85
C GLN A 229 -18.50 -12.45 12.26
N LEU A 230 -17.41 -12.94 12.84
CA LEU A 230 -17.34 -14.32 13.32
C LEU A 230 -18.34 -14.59 14.44
N ASN A 231 -18.47 -13.67 15.41
CA ASN A 231 -19.47 -13.80 16.47
C ASN A 231 -20.89 -13.86 15.91
N THR A 232 -21.18 -13.05 14.89
CA THR A 232 -22.48 -13.05 14.21
C THR A 232 -22.73 -14.39 13.52
N LEU A 233 -21.76 -14.91 12.76
CA LEU A 233 -21.87 -16.21 12.09
C LEU A 233 -21.99 -17.37 13.09
N MET A 234 -21.16 -17.38 14.14
CA MET A 234 -21.21 -18.40 15.20
C MET A 234 -22.54 -18.40 15.94
N SER A 235 -23.13 -17.23 16.19
CA SER A 235 -24.47 -17.13 16.77
C SER A 235 -25.58 -17.67 15.87
N GLN A 236 -25.39 -17.62 14.55
CA GLN A 236 -26.31 -18.17 13.55
C GLN A 236 -26.13 -19.69 13.38
N THR A 237 -24.90 -20.17 13.36
CA THR A 237 -24.58 -21.60 13.14
C THR A 237 -24.72 -22.44 14.40
N PHE A 238 -24.42 -21.88 15.57
CA PHE A 238 -24.48 -22.57 16.87
C PHE A 238 -25.32 -21.79 17.90
N PRO A 239 -26.64 -21.66 17.68
CA PRO A 239 -27.52 -20.88 18.57
C PRO A 239 -27.60 -21.42 20.01
N GLN A 240 -27.14 -22.66 20.23
CA GLN A 240 -27.11 -23.33 21.53
C GLN A 240 -25.93 -22.86 22.42
N ILE A 241 -24.92 -22.18 21.86
CA ILE A 241 -23.73 -21.74 22.59
C ILE A 241 -23.86 -20.25 22.90
N ASN A 242 -24.11 -19.91 24.17
CA ASN A 242 -24.30 -18.53 24.60
C ASN A 242 -22.94 -17.84 24.81
N PHE A 243 -22.39 -17.24 23.76
CA PHE A 243 -21.10 -16.54 23.79
C PHE A 243 -21.11 -15.20 24.57
N ASN A 244 -22.27 -14.74 25.06
CA ASN A 244 -22.41 -13.41 25.64
C ASN A 244 -22.00 -13.30 27.12
N ASN A 245 -21.59 -14.40 27.77
CA ASN A 245 -21.40 -14.42 29.23
C ASN A 245 -19.97 -14.18 29.74
N ASN A 246 -18.94 -14.15 28.88
CA ASN A 246 -17.54 -14.09 29.35
C ASN A 246 -16.84 -12.73 29.19
N ARG A 247 -17.57 -11.62 28.94
CA ARG A 247 -16.99 -10.26 28.89
C ARG A 247 -16.87 -9.53 30.23
N LYS A 248 -17.04 -10.24 31.36
CA LYS A 248 -16.92 -9.66 32.71
C LYS A 248 -16.26 -10.64 33.68
N GLU A 249 -14.94 -10.79 33.61
CA GLU A 249 -14.06 -10.97 34.78
C GLU A 249 -12.68 -10.37 34.47
#